data_AF-A0A4C1UNM8-F1
#
_entry.id   AF-A0A4C1UNM8-F1
#
_cell.length_a   1.000
_cell.length_b   1.000
_cell.length_c   1.000
_cell.angle_alpha   90.00
_cell.angle_beta   90.00
_cell.angle_gamma   90.00
#
_symmetry.space_group_name_H-M   'P 1'
#
loop_
_entity.id
_entity.type
_entity.pdbx_description
1 polymer ?
#
loop_
_entity_poly.entity_id
_entity_poly.type
_entity_poly.pdbx_seq_one_letter_code
_entity_poly.pdbx_strand_id
1 'polypeptide(L)'
;MNFNNEAPSRTTVFRELREFCNGCNSFDEEYTGRPVSTVTPDDVARVRKIIKYDDRRTCHTSQNTLGIASTAMYEILQDELKMKKIVSRWVPYNPTLNQKSERVRISRWNI
;
A
#
# COMPACT_ATOMS: atom_id res chain seq x y z
N MET A 1 -36.22 9.57 21.77
CA MET A 1 -35.76 9.21 20.42
C MET A 1 -36.78 8.25 19.84
N ASN A 2 -37.47 8.64 18.76
CA ASN A 2 -38.46 7.79 18.07
C ASN A 2 -37.79 7.17 16.85
N PHE A 3 -37.65 5.84 16.83
CA PHE A 3 -37.04 5.07 15.74
C PHE A 3 -38.06 4.65 14.65
N ASN A 4 -39.26 5.26 14.65
CA ASN A 4 -40.45 4.72 13.97
C ASN A 4 -40.31 4.56 12.44
N ASN A 5 -39.39 5.29 11.80
CA ASN A 5 -39.10 5.17 10.36
C ASN A 5 -37.66 4.75 10.04
N GLU A 6 -36.86 4.44 11.06
CA GLU A 6 -35.45 4.06 10.90
C GLU A 6 -35.23 2.56 11.17
N ALA A 7 -36.31 1.84 11.49
CA ALA A 7 -36.28 0.41 11.75
C ALA A 7 -36.13 -0.40 10.45
N PRO A 8 -35.33 -1.48 10.47
CA PRO A 8 -35.18 -2.38 9.32
C PRO A 8 -36.52 -3.05 8.98
N SER A 9 -36.69 -3.36 7.69
CA SER A 9 -37.90 -4.06 7.23
C SER A 9 -38.05 -5.41 7.92
N ARG A 10 -39.30 -5.89 8.08
CA ARG A 10 -39.59 -7.22 8.62
C ARG A 10 -38.77 -8.31 7.92
N THR A 11 -38.65 -8.24 6.60
CA THR A 11 -37.88 -9.19 5.79
C THR A 11 -36.40 -9.20 6.14
N THR A 12 -35.81 -8.02 6.36
CA THR A 12 -34.41 -7.88 6.81
C THR A 12 -34.22 -8.58 8.15
N VAL A 13 -35.10 -8.33 9.13
CA VAL A 13 -35.02 -8.93 10.47
C VAL A 13 -35.07 -10.47 10.42
N PHE A 14 -35.97 -11.05 9.61
CA PHE A 14 -36.06 -12.51 9.47
C PHE A 14 -34.84 -13.12 8.78
N ARG A 15 -34.24 -12.41 7.83
CA ARG A 15 -32.99 -12.86 7.19
C ARG A 15 -31.85 -12.88 8.18
N GLU A 16 -31.63 -11.79 8.92
CA GLU A 16 -30.57 -11.73 9.94
C GLU A 16 -30.77 -12.80 11.03
N LEU A 17 -32.02 -13.02 11.47
CA LEU A 17 -32.34 -14.06 12.45
C LEU A 17 -32.00 -15.47 11.93
N ARG A 18 -32.26 -15.73 10.64
CA ARG A 18 -31.93 -17.01 10.01
C ARG A 18 -30.43 -17.24 9.95
N GLU A 19 -29.66 -16.24 9.54
CA GLU A 19 -28.19 -16.32 9.50
C GLU A 19 -27.60 -16.52 10.91
N PHE A 20 -28.15 -15.80 11.90
CA PHE A 20 -27.78 -15.98 13.30
C PHE A 20 -28.05 -17.42 13.79
N CYS A 21 -29.22 -17.98 13.50
CA CYS A 21 -29.54 -19.38 13.84
C CYS A 21 -28.64 -20.39 13.11
N ASN A 22 -28.12 -20.05 11.93
CA ASN A 22 -27.16 -20.87 11.19
C ASN A 22 -25.72 -20.75 11.72
N GLY A 23 -25.48 -19.94 12.75
CA GLY A 23 -24.17 -19.73 13.37
C GLY A 23 -23.32 -18.63 12.71
N CYS A 24 -23.88 -17.90 11.75
CA CYS A 24 -23.25 -16.73 11.13
C CYS A 24 -23.45 -15.51 12.04
N ASN A 25 -22.49 -15.26 12.93
CA ASN A 25 -22.51 -14.11 13.85
C ASN A 25 -21.81 -12.86 13.31
N SER A 26 -21.35 -12.89 12.05
CA SER A 26 -20.75 -11.74 11.37
C SER A 26 -21.85 -10.89 10.75
N PHE A 27 -21.97 -9.63 11.18
CA PHE A 27 -22.86 -8.65 10.57
C PHE A 27 -22.35 -8.16 9.21
N ASP A 28 -21.04 -8.26 9.01
CA ASP A 28 -20.37 -7.92 7.77
C ASP A 28 -20.08 -9.21 6.99
N GLU A 29 -20.99 -9.60 6.11
CA GLU A 29 -20.53 -10.36 4.94
C GLU A 29 -19.53 -9.47 4.22
N GLU A 30 -18.31 -9.99 4.01
CA GLU A 30 -17.29 -9.29 3.23
C GLU A 30 -17.90 -9.03 1.85
N TYR A 31 -18.28 -7.78 1.59
CA TYR A 31 -18.98 -7.40 0.37
C TYR A 31 -18.09 -7.83 -0.81
N THR A 32 -18.42 -8.93 -1.48
CA THR A 32 -17.73 -9.42 -2.68
C THR A 32 -18.12 -8.54 -3.86
N GLY A 33 -17.88 -7.24 -3.72
CA GLY A 33 -17.92 -6.30 -4.83
C GLY A 33 -16.86 -6.67 -5.86
N ARG A 34 -16.75 -5.83 -6.90
CA ARG A 34 -15.78 -6.04 -7.97
C ARG A 34 -14.36 -6.24 -7.39
N PRO A 35 -13.64 -7.33 -7.70
CA PRO A 35 -12.20 -7.35 -7.49
C PRO A 35 -11.60 -6.26 -8.40
N VAL A 36 -11.12 -5.18 -7.79
CA VAL A 36 -10.66 -3.98 -8.52
C VAL A 36 -9.27 -4.18 -9.13
N SER A 37 -8.54 -5.21 -8.72
CA SER A 37 -7.15 -5.33 -9.10
C SER A 37 -6.98 -5.99 -10.48
N THR A 38 -6.71 -5.17 -11.50
CA THR A 38 -6.16 -5.61 -12.79
C THR A 38 -4.66 -5.91 -12.73
N VAL A 39 -4.08 -5.96 -11.53
CA VAL A 39 -2.65 -6.13 -11.31
C VAL A 39 -2.23 -7.53 -11.70
N THR A 40 -1.38 -7.64 -12.71
CA THR A 40 -0.77 -8.91 -13.10
C THR A 40 0.56 -9.13 -12.38
N PRO A 41 1.03 -10.39 -12.22
CA PRO A 41 2.37 -10.65 -11.70
C PRO A 41 3.49 -9.99 -12.51
N ASP A 42 3.28 -9.79 -13.83
CA ASP A 42 4.22 -9.06 -14.69
C ASP A 42 4.29 -7.58 -14.31
N ASP A 43 3.14 -6.93 -14.06
CA ASP A 43 3.09 -5.55 -13.57
C ASP A 43 3.87 -5.38 -12.27
N VAL A 44 3.69 -6.30 -11.31
CA VAL A 44 4.43 -6.31 -10.04
C VAL A 44 5.93 -6.40 -10.28
N ALA A 45 6.36 -7.28 -11.18
CA ALA A 45 7.77 -7.44 -11.53
C ALA A 45 8.35 -6.19 -12.20
N ARG A 46 7.61 -5.57 -13.13
CA ARG A 46 8.01 -4.34 -13.82
C ARG A 46 8.14 -3.16 -12.86
N VAL A 47 7.17 -2.97 -11.97
CA VAL A 47 7.20 -1.93 -10.93
C VAL A 47 8.38 -2.16 -9.99
N ARG A 48 8.60 -3.40 -9.52
CA ARG A 48 9.73 -3.75 -8.65
C ARG A 48 11.07 -3.42 -9.31
N LYS A 49 11.22 -3.69 -10.61
CA LYS A 49 12.44 -3.41 -11.37
C LYS A 49 12.73 -1.92 -11.45
N ILE A 50 11.72 -1.10 -11.73
CA ILE A 50 11.88 0.37 -11.81
C ILE A 50 12.25 0.97 -10.45
N ILE A 51 11.59 0.54 -9.37
CA ILE A 51 11.89 1.06 -8.02
C ILE A 51 13.28 0.64 -7.57
N LYS A 52 13.70 -0.59 -7.88
CA LYS A 52 15.06 -1.06 -7.54
C LYS A 52 16.15 -0.30 -8.29
N TYR A 53 15.86 0.17 -9.49
CA TYR A 53 16.76 1.01 -10.26
C TYR A 53 16.89 2.42 -9.68
N ASP A 54 15.77 3.00 -9.23
CA ASP A 54 15.72 4.34 -8.68
C ASP A 54 14.56 4.45 -7.67
N ASP A 55 14.93 4.46 -6.39
CA ASP A 55 14.00 4.45 -5.26
C ASP A 55 13.37 5.84 -4.99
N ARG A 56 13.84 6.89 -5.70
CA ARG A 56 13.35 8.27 -5.54
C ARG A 56 12.29 8.65 -6.58
N ARG A 57 11.91 7.73 -7.46
CA ARG A 57 10.93 8.02 -8.51
C ARG A 57 9.55 8.31 -7.95
N THR A 58 8.88 9.29 -8.57
CA THR A 58 7.49 9.60 -8.28
C THR A 58 6.58 8.54 -8.88
N CYS A 59 5.50 8.17 -8.16
CA CYS A 59 4.49 7.23 -8.66
C CYS A 59 3.96 7.61 -10.04
N HIS A 60 3.70 8.91 -10.27
CA HIS A 60 3.23 9.43 -11.56
C HIS A 60 4.20 9.15 -12.73
N THR A 61 5.51 9.31 -12.51
CA THR A 61 6.51 8.99 -13.53
C THR A 61 6.50 7.49 -13.84
N SER A 62 6.43 6.65 -12.81
CA SER A 62 6.36 5.19 -12.97
C SER A 62 5.07 4.75 -13.67
N GLN A 63 3.93 5.37 -13.36
CA GLN A 63 2.64 5.14 -14.01
C GLN A 63 2.74 5.42 -15.51
N ASN A 64 3.22 6.60 -15.89
CA ASN A 64 3.38 6.98 -17.30
C ASN A 64 4.39 6.08 -18.04
N THR A 65 5.44 5.63 -17.35
CA THR A 65 6.46 4.75 -17.94
C THR A 65 5.91 3.34 -18.20
N LEU A 66 5.08 2.82 -17.30
CA LEU A 66 4.58 1.45 -17.36
C LEU A 66 3.17 1.32 -17.96
N GLY A 67 2.47 2.43 -18.18
CA GLY A 67 1.07 2.42 -18.61
C GLY A 67 0.11 1.86 -17.55
N ILE A 68 0.50 1.89 -16.28
CA ILE A 68 -0.28 1.32 -15.18
C ILE A 68 -1.18 2.41 -14.58
N ALA A 69 -2.45 2.07 -14.37
CA ALA A 69 -3.42 2.96 -13.73
C ALA A 69 -2.98 3.33 -12.30
N SER A 70 -3.38 4.53 -11.85
CA SER A 70 -2.91 5.04 -10.56
C SER A 70 -3.29 4.14 -9.39
N THR A 71 -4.52 3.63 -9.38
CA THR A 71 -5.04 2.70 -8.37
C THR A 71 -4.20 1.42 -8.31
N ALA A 72 -3.97 0.78 -9.46
CA ALA A 72 -3.15 -0.43 -9.56
C ALA A 72 -1.70 -0.19 -9.11
N MET A 73 -1.12 0.98 -9.40
CA MET A 73 0.22 1.32 -8.92
C MET A 73 0.26 1.40 -7.38
N TYR A 74 -0.77 1.97 -6.74
CA TYR A 74 -0.83 2.04 -5.28
C TYR A 74 -1.06 0.66 -4.65
N GLU A 75 -1.95 -0.15 -5.21
CA GLU A 75 -2.17 -1.56 -4.81
C GLU A 75 -0.85 -2.35 -4.91
N ILE A 76 -0.12 -2.25 -6.03
CA ILE A 76 1.17 -2.92 -6.19
C ILE A 76 2.16 -2.45 -5.11
N LEU A 77 2.28 -1.15 -4.89
CA LEU A 77 3.23 -0.62 -3.92
C LEU A 77 2.90 -1.06 -2.48
N GLN A 78 1.64 -0.95 -2.07
CA GLN A 78 1.23 -1.16 -0.68
C GLN A 78 0.93 -2.62 -0.37
N ASP A 79 0.24 -3.32 -1.26
CA ASP A 79 -0.28 -4.66 -1.02
C ASP A 79 0.66 -5.75 -1.54
N GLU A 80 1.18 -5.61 -2.76
CA GLU A 80 2.06 -6.64 -3.36
C GLU A 80 3.53 -6.50 -2.93
N LEU A 81 4.03 -5.27 -2.89
CA LEU A 81 5.43 -4.98 -2.55
C LEU A 81 5.64 -4.64 -1.07
N LYS A 82 4.56 -4.37 -0.31
CA LYS A 82 4.59 -3.95 1.09
C LYS A 82 5.52 -2.75 1.34
N MET A 83 5.60 -1.83 0.37
CA MET A 83 6.45 -0.64 0.43
C MET A 83 5.69 0.56 0.99
N LYS A 84 6.44 1.42 1.68
CA LYS A 84 5.95 2.72 2.17
C LYS A 84 6.82 3.83 1.61
N LYS A 85 6.21 4.97 1.29
CA LYS A 85 6.96 6.17 0.92
C LYS A 85 7.71 6.70 2.13
N ILE A 86 9.03 6.82 2.02
CA ILE A 86 9.89 7.43 3.04
C ILE A 86 10.52 8.67 2.43
N VAL A 87 10.53 9.77 3.19
CA VAL A 87 11.24 10.99 2.79
C VAL A 87 12.74 10.84 3.06
N SER A 88 13.56 11.32 2.14
CA SER A 88 15.02 11.33 2.34
C SER A 88 15.40 12.22 3.53
N ARG A 89 16.43 11.80 4.27
CA ARG A 89 17.02 12.65 5.31
C ARG A 89 17.79 13.80 4.67
N TRP A 90 17.68 14.98 5.26
CA TRP A 90 18.48 16.14 4.85
C TRP A 90 19.95 15.92 5.22
N VAL A 91 20.84 16.23 4.29
CA VAL A 91 22.29 16.15 4.50
C VAL A 91 22.87 17.54 4.24
N PRO A 92 23.44 18.22 5.25
CA PRO A 92 23.91 19.60 5.14
C PRO A 92 24.98 19.83 4.08
N TYR A 93 25.77 18.79 3.80
CA TYR A 93 26.95 18.89 2.96
C TYR A 93 27.14 17.62 2.16
N ASN A 94 27.53 17.74 0.89
CA ASN A 94 27.87 16.61 0.05
C ASN A 94 29.40 16.39 0.08
N PRO A 95 29.92 15.46 0.90
CA PRO A 95 31.36 15.30 1.07
C PRO A 95 32.03 14.72 -0.19
N THR A 96 33.22 15.22 -0.46
CA THR A 96 34.11 14.68 -1.49
C THR A 96 34.58 13.27 -1.13
N LEU A 97 35.08 12.54 -2.14
CA LEU A 97 35.57 11.19 -1.93
C LEU A 97 36.68 11.15 -0.86
N ASN A 98 37.60 12.10 -0.89
CA ASN A 98 38.69 12.21 0.08
C ASN A 98 38.18 12.47 1.51
N GLN A 99 37.17 13.33 1.67
CA GLN A 99 36.55 13.58 2.98
C GLN A 99 35.85 12.33 3.53
N LYS A 100 35.24 11.52 2.66
CA LYS A 100 34.62 10.24 3.08
C LYS A 100 35.66 9.23 3.55
N SER A 101 36.76 9.06 2.80
CA SER A 101 37.83 8.13 3.19
C SER A 101 38.48 8.53 4.50
N GLU A 102 38.71 9.82 4.71
CA GLU A 102 39.31 10.32 5.94
C GLU A 102 38.40 10.11 7.16
N ARG A 103 37.09 10.34 7.02
CA ARG A 103 36.12 10.04 8.09
C ARG A 103 36.15 8.57 8.49
N VAL A 104 36.17 7.66 7.51
CA VAL A 104 36.25 6.21 7.78
C VAL A 104 37.57 5.85 8.47
N ARG A 105 38.69 6.43 8.05
CA ARG A 105 40.01 6.21 8.65
C ARG A 105 40.02 6.61 10.12
N ILE A 106 39.52 7.81 10.45
CA ILE A 106 39.45 8.32 11.83
C ILE A 106 38.52 7.47 12.69
N SER A 107 37.34 7.08 12.18
CA SER A 107 36.41 6.24 12.94
C SER A 107 36.98 4.86 13.29
N ARG A 108 37.80 4.27 12.41
CA ARG A 108 38.46 2.97 12.66
C ARG A 108 39.64 3.06 13.63
N TRP A 109 40.27 4.23 13.74
CA TRP A 109 41.42 4.45 14.62
C TRP A 109 41.01 4.73 16.08
N ASN A 110 39.77 5.17 16.30
CA ASN A 110 39.22 5.45 17.63
C ASN A 110 38.53 4.22 18.29
N ILE A 111 38.83 3.00 17.81
CA ILE A 111 38.47 1.70 18.41
C ILE A 111 39.79 1.05 18.84
#